data_AF-A0A0D0NPE6-F1
#
_entry.id   AF-A0A0D0NPE6-F1
#
_cell.length_a   1.000
_cell.length_b   1.000
_cell.length_c   1.000
_cell.angle_alpha   90.00
_cell.angle_beta   90.00
_cell.angle_gamma   90.00
#
_symmetry.space_group_name_H-M   'P 1'
#
loop_
_entity.id
_entity.type
_entity.pdbx_description
1 polymer ?
#
loop_
_entity_poly.entity_id
_entity_poly.type
_entity_poly.pdbx_seq_one_letter_code
_entity_poly.pdbx_strand_id
1 'polypeptide(L)'
;MTRGRWLAGGLALALAVPAGVLAQMEDHGAHGDEAMPMMQDSMISEDMRAGMEAMMRPMMQDMMRQMMDEMATAGSDEIAGHGGHMSADAAPLEGAPSTEAYRAANMAMHSAMDIEFSDDADIDFARGMIGHHQGAIDMARIVLEHGEDPDLRQLAEEIIAAQEAEIAFLRDWIAENAE
;
A
#
# COMPACT_ATOMS: atom_id res chain seq x y z
N MET A 1 25.56 -23.50 31.43
CA MET A 1 25.93 -22.07 31.24
C MET A 1 24.70 -21.23 31.50
N THR A 2 24.84 -20.24 32.37
CA THR A 2 23.76 -19.47 33.02
C THR A 2 23.10 -18.50 32.05
N ARG A 3 21.77 -18.62 31.86
CA ARG A 3 20.96 -17.61 31.15
C ARG A 3 20.80 -16.38 32.05
N GLY A 4 21.36 -15.26 31.60
CA GLY A 4 21.19 -13.95 32.20
C GLY A 4 19.79 -13.41 31.96
N ARG A 5 19.17 -12.91 33.03
CA ARG A 5 17.86 -12.26 33.07
C ARG A 5 18.05 -10.78 32.74
N TRP A 6 17.41 -10.28 31.68
CA TRP A 6 17.19 -8.85 31.51
C TRP A 6 15.76 -8.51 31.92
N LEU A 7 15.63 -7.65 32.92
CA LEU A 7 14.39 -6.99 33.31
C LEU A 7 14.37 -5.65 32.56
N ALA A 8 13.54 -5.52 31.54
CA ALA A 8 13.20 -4.23 30.95
C ALA A 8 11.77 -3.89 31.38
N GLY A 9 11.64 -2.87 32.22
CA GLY A 9 10.37 -2.27 32.57
C GLY A 9 9.88 -1.39 31.42
N GLY A 10 8.70 -1.73 30.89
CA GLY A 10 7.91 -0.85 30.03
C GLY A 10 6.54 -0.67 30.68
N LEU A 11 6.20 0.57 31.01
CA LEU A 11 4.89 0.95 31.53
C LEU A 11 3.88 0.83 30.37
N ALA A 12 3.16 -0.28 30.27
CA ALA A 12 2.03 -0.40 29.36
C ALA A 12 0.81 0.25 30.01
N LEU A 13 0.41 1.43 29.53
CA LEU A 13 -0.87 2.05 29.88
C LEU A 13 -1.97 1.29 29.12
N ALA A 14 -2.43 0.17 29.69
CA ALA A 14 -3.54 -0.60 29.15
C ALA A 14 -4.87 0.15 29.42
N LEU A 15 -5.50 0.64 28.35
CA LEU A 15 -6.91 1.02 28.39
C LEU A 15 -7.74 -0.26 28.59
N ALA A 16 -8.41 -0.35 29.74
CA ALA A 16 -9.26 -1.46 30.11
C ALA A 16 -10.53 -1.49 29.23
N VAL A 17 -10.70 -2.55 28.45
CA VAL A 17 -12.00 -2.93 27.89
C VAL A 17 -12.77 -3.70 28.97
N PRO A 18 -13.99 -3.31 29.34
CA PRO A 18 -14.73 -3.99 30.41
C PRO A 18 -15.13 -5.40 29.99
N ALA A 19 -14.74 -6.37 30.82
CA ALA A 19 -15.15 -7.77 30.75
C ALA A 19 -16.67 -7.88 30.98
N GLY A 20 -17.43 -8.08 29.89
CA GLY A 20 -18.89 -8.09 29.98
C GLY A 20 -19.65 -8.75 28.83
N VAL A 21 -19.00 -9.43 27.89
CA VAL A 21 -19.70 -10.23 26.88
C VAL A 21 -19.20 -11.67 26.97
N LEU A 22 -19.81 -12.38 27.91
CA LEU A 22 -19.66 -13.80 28.15
C LEU A 22 -20.14 -14.61 26.94
N ALA A 23 -19.23 -15.47 26.48
CA ALA A 23 -19.43 -16.82 25.98
C ALA A 23 -20.87 -17.34 25.85
N GLN A 24 -21.22 -17.79 24.64
CA GLN A 24 -22.04 -18.98 24.47
C GLN A 24 -21.75 -19.65 23.12
N MET A 25 -21.62 -20.97 23.16
CA MET A 25 -21.84 -21.96 22.10
C MET A 25 -20.60 -22.47 21.35
N GLU A 26 -20.19 -23.63 21.86
CA GLU A 26 -19.27 -24.62 21.30
C GLU A 26 -19.82 -25.26 20.01
N ASP A 27 -18.88 -25.83 19.24
CA ASP A 27 -19.00 -27.00 18.37
C ASP A 27 -20.00 -26.96 17.21
N HIS A 28 -19.50 -26.69 16.00
CA HIS A 28 -19.94 -27.40 14.80
C HIS A 28 -18.77 -27.62 13.83
N GLY A 29 -18.28 -28.85 13.80
CA GLY A 29 -18.31 -29.69 12.59
C GLY A 29 -17.48 -29.24 11.39
N ALA A 30 -16.42 -30.00 11.15
CA ALA A 30 -15.79 -30.12 9.84
C ALA A 30 -16.80 -30.61 8.78
N HIS A 31 -17.12 -29.74 7.83
CA HIS A 31 -17.64 -30.04 6.49
C HIS A 31 -17.00 -28.98 5.60
N GLY A 32 -16.21 -29.31 4.59
CA GLY A 32 -16.67 -30.05 3.42
C GLY A 32 -16.38 -29.13 2.24
N ASP A 33 -15.55 -29.63 1.35
CA ASP A 33 -15.19 -29.06 0.06
C ASP A 33 -16.46 -28.80 -0.77
N GLU A 34 -17.01 -27.58 -0.71
CA GLU A 34 -18.06 -27.11 -1.61
C GLU A 34 -17.77 -25.68 -2.03
N ALA A 35 -17.32 -25.54 -3.28
CA ALA A 35 -17.24 -24.27 -3.97
C ALA A 35 -18.59 -23.55 -3.91
N MET A 36 -18.58 -22.33 -3.37
CA MET A 36 -19.72 -21.42 -3.37
C MET A 36 -20.27 -21.26 -4.80
N PRO A 37 -21.57 -21.51 -5.06
CA PRO A 37 -22.15 -21.25 -6.36
C PRO A 37 -22.11 -19.74 -6.58
N MET A 38 -21.31 -19.32 -7.57
CA MET A 38 -21.35 -17.99 -8.16
C MET A 38 -22.82 -17.65 -8.41
N MET A 39 -23.29 -16.57 -7.78
CA MET A 39 -24.60 -15.98 -8.08
C MET A 39 -24.64 -15.64 -9.57
N GLN A 40 -25.16 -16.58 -10.34
CA GLN A 40 -25.48 -16.44 -11.75
C GLN A 40 -26.73 -15.54 -11.88
N ASP A 41 -26.67 -14.67 -12.88
CA ASP A 41 -27.73 -13.81 -13.38
C ASP A 41 -28.22 -12.71 -12.44
N SER A 42 -27.35 -11.72 -12.25
CA SER A 42 -27.78 -10.36 -11.92
C SER A 42 -28.79 -9.89 -12.97
N MET A 43 -29.98 -9.51 -12.49
CA MET A 43 -31.20 -9.11 -13.19
C MET A 43 -31.06 -7.85 -14.07
N ILE A 44 -30.08 -7.83 -14.96
CA ILE A 44 -30.03 -6.89 -16.06
C ILE A 44 -30.88 -7.52 -17.16
N SER A 45 -32.12 -7.02 -17.30
CA SER A 45 -32.99 -7.38 -18.43
C SER A 45 -32.19 -7.38 -19.73
N GLU A 46 -32.44 -8.34 -20.62
CA GLU A 46 -31.75 -8.40 -21.93
C GLU A 46 -31.78 -7.06 -22.67
N ASP A 47 -32.83 -6.24 -22.45
CA ASP A 47 -32.94 -4.88 -22.98
C ASP A 47 -31.93 -3.90 -22.37
N MET A 48 -31.65 -3.98 -21.06
CA MET A 48 -30.59 -3.17 -20.45
C MET A 48 -29.20 -3.66 -20.86
N ARG A 49 -29.01 -4.97 -21.03
CA ARG A 49 -27.74 -5.52 -21.53
C ARG A 49 -27.50 -5.08 -22.96
N ALA A 50 -28.52 -5.16 -23.83
CA ALA A 50 -28.46 -4.66 -25.19
C ALA A 50 -28.26 -3.14 -25.25
N GLY A 51 -28.88 -2.38 -24.34
CA GLY A 51 -28.68 -0.93 -24.22
C GLY A 51 -27.25 -0.56 -23.82
N MET A 52 -26.69 -1.26 -22.82
CA MET A 52 -25.31 -1.04 -22.39
C MET A 52 -24.31 -1.53 -23.43
N GLU A 53 -24.59 -2.64 -24.12
CA GLU A 53 -23.79 -3.12 -25.26
C GLU A 53 -23.84 -2.13 -26.43
N ALA A 54 -25.01 -1.57 -26.75
CA ALA A 54 -25.17 -0.56 -27.81
C ALA A 54 -24.46 0.77 -27.48
N MET A 55 -24.34 1.12 -26.20
CA MET A 55 -23.58 2.30 -25.76
C MET A 55 -22.07 2.02 -25.69
N MET A 56 -21.66 0.85 -25.21
CA MET A 56 -20.24 0.52 -25.04
C MET A 56 -19.58 0.05 -26.33
N ARG A 57 -20.31 -0.55 -27.29
CA ARG A 57 -19.74 -0.96 -28.59
C ARG A 57 -19.09 0.19 -29.36
N PRO A 58 -19.76 1.31 -29.65
CA PRO A 58 -19.14 2.41 -30.38
C PRO A 58 -17.98 3.01 -29.56
N MET A 59 -18.10 3.09 -28.23
CA MET A 59 -17.01 3.57 -27.37
C MET A 59 -15.76 2.69 -27.43
N MET A 60 -15.91 1.37 -27.32
CA MET A 60 -14.80 0.41 -27.43
C MET A 60 -14.25 0.36 -28.86
N GLN A 61 -15.10 0.52 -29.88
CA GLN A 61 -14.67 0.63 -31.27
C GLN A 61 -13.88 1.91 -31.53
N ASP A 62 -14.31 3.05 -30.99
CA ASP A 62 -13.61 4.33 -31.07
C ASP A 62 -12.30 4.31 -30.27
N MET A 63 -12.29 3.66 -29.11
CA MET A 63 -11.09 3.47 -28.30
C MET A 63 -10.07 2.57 -29.03
N MET A 64 -10.51 1.44 -29.58
CA MET A 64 -9.63 0.57 -30.38
C MET A 64 -9.19 1.25 -31.68
N ARG A 65 -10.04 2.10 -32.27
CA ARG A 65 -9.69 2.88 -33.47
C ARG A 65 -8.67 3.97 -33.15
N GLN A 66 -8.83 4.71 -32.05
CA GLN A 66 -7.84 5.67 -31.57
C GLN A 66 -6.52 4.99 -31.25
N MET A 67 -6.56 3.84 -30.56
CA MET A 67 -5.34 3.08 -30.25
C MET A 67 -4.65 2.58 -31.53
N MET A 68 -5.40 2.16 -32.55
CA MET A 68 -4.84 1.76 -33.84
C MET A 68 -4.33 2.95 -34.68
N ASP A 69 -4.99 4.12 -34.61
CA ASP A 69 -4.51 5.36 -35.24
C ASP A 69 -3.26 5.91 -34.50
N GLU A 70 -3.21 5.84 -33.17
CA GLU A 70 -2.03 6.16 -32.36
C GLU A 70 -0.87 5.20 -32.67
N MET A 71 -1.12 3.89 -32.77
CA MET A 71 -0.10 2.95 -33.21
C MET A 71 0.33 3.15 -34.68
N ALA A 72 -0.59 3.56 -35.57
CA ALA A 72 -0.29 3.84 -36.96
C ALA A 72 0.52 5.14 -37.14
N THR A 73 0.32 6.13 -36.27
CA THR A 73 1.07 7.40 -36.24
C THR A 73 2.38 7.31 -35.46
N ALA A 74 2.49 6.38 -34.49
CA ALA A 74 3.71 6.05 -33.76
C ALA A 74 4.79 5.35 -34.62
N GLY A 75 4.49 5.06 -35.89
CA GLY A 75 5.43 4.52 -36.86
C GLY A 75 6.33 5.56 -37.55
N SER A 76 6.21 6.86 -37.24
CA SER A 76 7.06 7.86 -37.91
C SER A 76 7.62 9.01 -37.06
N ASP A 77 7.18 9.30 -35.85
CA ASP A 77 7.88 10.30 -35.01
C ASP A 77 7.59 10.05 -33.52
N GLU A 78 8.67 10.00 -32.73
CA GLU A 78 8.84 10.07 -31.27
C GLU A 78 7.67 9.70 -30.32
N ILE A 79 7.93 8.72 -29.45
CA ILE A 79 7.06 8.29 -28.34
C ILE A 79 6.89 9.44 -27.32
N ALA A 80 5.75 10.14 -27.39
CA ALA A 80 5.24 11.03 -26.35
C ALA A 80 3.72 10.82 -26.18
N GLY A 81 3.35 9.81 -25.40
CA GLY A 81 1.94 9.56 -25.04
C GLY A 81 1.37 10.72 -24.22
N HIS A 82 0.20 11.22 -24.63
CA HIS A 82 -0.57 12.25 -23.94
C HIS A 82 -1.91 11.69 -23.44
N GLY A 83 -2.14 11.77 -22.13
CA GLY A 83 -3.47 11.82 -21.54
C GLY A 83 -3.63 13.16 -20.83
N GLY A 84 -4.29 14.11 -21.49
CA GLY A 84 -4.34 15.51 -21.08
C GLY A 84 -5.32 15.85 -19.96
N HIS A 85 -4.91 16.78 -19.10
CA HIS A 85 -5.79 17.80 -18.51
C HIS A 85 -5.19 19.17 -18.83
N MET A 86 -5.86 19.88 -19.75
CA MET A 86 -5.48 21.23 -20.16
C MET A 86 -5.90 22.26 -19.09
N SER A 87 -4.90 22.87 -18.46
CA SER A 87 -4.90 24.30 -18.15
C SER A 87 -3.58 24.87 -18.66
N ALA A 88 -3.62 25.36 -19.91
CA ALA A 88 -2.53 26.08 -20.53
C ALA A 88 -2.57 27.54 -20.06
N ASP A 89 -1.84 27.84 -18.97
CA ASP A 89 -1.06 29.09 -18.77
C ASP A 89 -0.37 29.12 -17.39
N ALA A 90 0.06 27.97 -16.87
CA ALA A 90 1.02 27.93 -15.76
C ALA A 90 2.36 27.49 -16.33
N ALA A 91 3.38 28.33 -16.21
CA ALA A 91 4.77 27.89 -16.34
C ALA A 91 4.98 26.61 -15.51
N PRO A 92 5.87 25.68 -15.91
CA PRO A 92 6.17 24.51 -15.09
C PRO A 92 6.53 25.02 -13.69
N LEU A 93 5.63 24.85 -12.73
CA LEU A 93 5.98 25.03 -11.34
C LEU A 93 6.89 23.85 -11.06
N GLU A 94 8.20 24.05 -11.05
CA GLU A 94 9.10 23.17 -10.33
C GLU A 94 8.39 22.83 -9.00
N GLY A 95 8.14 21.54 -8.77
CA GLY A 95 7.31 21.13 -7.64
C GLY A 95 7.88 21.71 -6.35
N ALA A 96 7.01 22.08 -5.40
CA ALA A 96 7.49 22.51 -4.08
C ALA A 96 8.52 21.50 -3.54
N PRO A 97 9.62 21.93 -2.89
CA PRO A 97 10.67 21.03 -2.42
C PRO A 97 10.14 19.83 -1.63
N SER A 98 9.10 20.03 -0.82
CA SER A 98 8.42 18.96 -0.07
C SER A 98 7.79 17.89 -0.97
N THR A 99 7.20 18.28 -2.11
CA THR A 99 6.59 17.36 -3.07
C THR A 99 7.63 16.48 -3.73
N GLU A 100 8.79 17.05 -4.08
CA GLU A 100 9.92 16.28 -4.60
C GLU A 100 10.47 15.31 -3.54
N ALA A 101 10.65 15.78 -2.30
CA ALA A 101 11.10 14.95 -1.19
C ALA A 101 10.16 13.76 -0.94
N TYR A 102 8.84 13.98 -0.93
CA TYR A 102 7.87 12.88 -0.77
C TYR A 102 7.93 11.89 -1.92
N ARG A 103 8.08 12.35 -3.18
CA ARG A 103 8.26 11.45 -4.33
C ARG A 103 9.53 10.62 -4.19
N ALA A 104 10.64 11.24 -3.77
CA ALA A 104 11.90 10.55 -3.55
C ALA A 104 11.78 9.49 -2.44
N ALA A 105 11.20 9.84 -1.30
CA ALA A 105 10.96 8.90 -0.20
C ALA A 105 10.06 7.73 -0.63
N ASN A 106 8.99 8.01 -1.38
CA ASN A 106 8.11 6.96 -1.90
C ASN A 106 8.84 6.02 -2.85
N MET A 107 9.65 6.53 -3.78
CA MET A 107 10.44 5.69 -4.68
C MET A 107 11.47 4.85 -3.92
N ALA A 108 12.16 5.44 -2.93
CA ALA A 108 13.11 4.73 -2.09
C ALA A 108 12.44 3.59 -1.30
N MET A 109 11.26 3.85 -0.72
CA MET A 109 10.46 2.84 -0.02
C MET A 109 10.08 1.69 -0.95
N HIS A 110 9.57 1.97 -2.16
CA HIS A 110 9.22 0.92 -3.12
C HIS A 110 10.44 0.08 -3.52
N SER A 111 11.59 0.72 -3.75
CA SER A 111 12.83 0.01 -4.04
C SER A 111 13.33 -0.82 -2.85
N ALA A 112 13.12 -0.38 -1.61
CA ALA A 112 13.53 -1.10 -0.41
C ALA A 112 12.62 -2.28 -0.07
N MET A 113 11.35 -2.23 -0.50
CA MET A 113 10.39 -3.33 -0.36
C MET A 113 10.48 -4.37 -1.48
N ASP A 114 11.24 -4.08 -2.56
CA ASP A 114 11.52 -5.02 -3.64
C ASP A 114 12.54 -6.08 -3.19
N ILE A 115 12.09 -6.96 -2.29
CA ILE A 115 12.91 -8.03 -1.71
C ILE A 115 12.89 -9.28 -2.60
N GLU A 116 13.94 -10.08 -2.52
CA GLU A 116 13.91 -11.45 -3.03
C GLU A 116 13.12 -12.32 -2.03
N PHE A 117 11.97 -12.84 -2.48
CA PHE A 117 11.12 -13.73 -1.68
C PHE A 117 11.82 -15.07 -1.45
N SER A 118 11.73 -15.56 -0.21
CA SER A 118 12.42 -16.77 0.25
C SER A 118 11.50 -17.98 0.41
N ASP A 119 10.20 -17.84 0.10
CA ASP A 119 9.12 -18.79 0.39
C ASP A 119 8.88 -19.03 1.90
N ASP A 120 9.57 -18.28 2.76
CA ASP A 120 9.30 -18.21 4.19
C ASP A 120 8.58 -16.89 4.50
N ALA A 121 7.31 -17.01 4.91
CA ALA A 121 6.44 -15.85 5.13
C ALA A 121 6.94 -14.95 6.26
N ASP A 122 7.58 -15.50 7.30
CA ASP A 122 8.05 -14.72 8.43
C ASP A 122 9.32 -13.94 8.05
N ILE A 123 10.23 -14.57 7.31
CA ILE A 123 11.43 -13.91 6.76
C ILE A 123 11.03 -12.81 5.76
N ASP A 124 10.11 -13.11 4.84
CA ASP A 124 9.67 -12.17 3.82
C ASP A 124 8.92 -10.98 4.43
N PHE A 125 8.09 -11.23 5.45
CA PHE A 125 7.47 -10.18 6.24
C PHE A 125 8.53 -9.28 6.90
N ALA A 126 9.50 -9.87 7.61
CA ALA A 126 10.49 -9.10 8.35
C ALA A 126 11.36 -8.25 7.41
N ARG A 127 11.81 -8.82 6.28
CA ARG A 127 12.61 -8.13 5.28
C ARG A 127 11.84 -6.99 4.61
N GLY A 128 10.60 -7.24 4.18
CA GLY A 128 9.77 -6.23 3.52
C GLY A 128 9.40 -5.09 4.48
N MET A 129 9.09 -5.43 5.73
CA MET A 129 8.64 -4.45 6.72
C MET A 129 9.76 -3.49 7.16
N ILE A 130 11.03 -3.91 7.12
CA ILE A 130 12.16 -2.99 7.34
C ILE A 130 12.17 -1.86 6.28
N GLY A 131 11.97 -2.19 5.00
CA GLY A 131 11.93 -1.20 3.91
C GLY A 131 10.71 -0.29 4.01
N HIS A 132 9.54 -0.86 4.31
CA HIS A 132 8.30 -0.11 4.53
C HIS A 132 8.44 0.90 5.70
N HIS A 133 8.95 0.44 6.85
CA HIS A 133 9.13 1.29 8.02
C HIS A 133 10.15 2.41 7.79
N GLN A 134 11.25 2.12 7.08
CA GLN A 134 12.21 3.15 6.73
C GLN A 134 11.57 4.25 5.85
N GLY A 135 10.73 3.87 4.88
CA GLY A 135 9.98 4.82 4.07
C GLY A 135 9.04 5.72 4.90
N ALA A 136 8.35 5.14 5.89
CA ALA A 136 7.49 5.91 6.78
C ALA A 136 8.27 6.90 7.66
N ILE A 137 9.46 6.50 8.16
CA ILE A 137 10.37 7.38 8.89
C ILE A 137 10.84 8.55 8.00
N ASP A 138 11.18 8.27 6.75
CA ASP A 138 11.66 9.30 5.83
C ASP A 138 10.54 10.30 5.49
N MET A 139 9.31 9.84 5.28
CA MET A 139 8.13 10.72 5.13
C MET A 139 7.83 11.54 6.39
N ALA A 140 7.95 10.94 7.58
CA ALA A 140 7.77 11.65 8.83
C ALA A 140 8.82 12.77 8.99
N ARG A 141 10.06 12.54 8.58
CA ARG A 141 11.10 13.59 8.57
C ARG A 141 10.77 14.73 7.61
N ILE A 142 10.17 14.44 6.46
CA ILE A 142 9.75 15.46 5.49
C ILE A 142 8.68 16.40 6.09
N VAL A 143 7.68 15.89 6.82
CA VAL A 143 6.70 16.77 7.48
C VAL A 143 7.31 17.55 8.64
N LEU A 144 8.32 17.02 9.33
CA LEU A 144 9.07 17.77 10.34
C LEU A 144 9.92 18.89 9.73
N GLU A 145 10.38 18.74 8.49
CA GLU A 145 11.15 19.76 7.78
C GLU A 145 10.27 20.83 7.10
N HIS A 146 9.19 20.42 6.45
CA HIS A 146 8.39 21.30 5.59
C HIS A 146 6.98 21.60 6.11
N GLY A 147 6.48 20.84 7.08
CA GLY A 147 5.13 20.98 7.63
C GLY A 147 5.06 21.90 8.85
N GLU A 148 3.93 22.59 9.00
CA GLU A 148 3.71 23.58 10.05
C GLU A 148 2.63 23.16 11.07
N ASP A 149 1.79 22.17 10.74
CA ASP A 149 0.71 21.70 11.62
C ASP A 149 1.28 20.97 12.85
N PRO A 150 0.98 21.42 14.08
CA PRO A 150 1.59 20.85 15.28
C PRO A 150 1.16 19.41 15.56
N ASP A 151 -0.08 19.03 15.22
CA ASP A 151 -0.60 17.69 15.47
C ASP A 151 0.06 16.69 14.51
N LEU A 152 0.26 17.07 13.24
CA LEU A 152 0.98 16.24 12.27
C LEU A 152 2.47 16.09 12.61
N ARG A 153 3.09 17.12 13.16
CA ARG A 153 4.49 17.05 13.60
C ARG A 153 4.64 16.15 14.84
N GLN A 154 3.72 16.26 15.80
CA GLN A 154 3.67 15.36 16.96
C GLN A 154 3.54 13.90 16.51
N LEU A 155 2.61 13.62 15.60
CA LEU A 155 2.42 12.28 15.02
C LEU A 155 3.69 11.79 14.31
N ALA A 156 4.41 12.66 13.60
CA ALA A 156 5.63 12.30 12.90
C ALA A 156 6.76 11.89 13.87
N GLU A 157 6.93 12.58 14.99
CA GLU A 157 7.90 12.20 16.03
C GLU A 157 7.56 10.83 16.65
N GLU A 158 6.28 10.58 16.92
CA GLU A 158 5.80 9.28 17.42
C GLU A 158 6.04 8.15 16.42
N ILE A 159 5.76 8.39 15.13
CA ILE A 159 6.03 7.46 14.03
C ILE A 159 7.51 7.12 13.97
N ILE A 160 8.40 8.11 14.04
CA ILE A 160 9.85 7.88 13.98
C ILE A 160 10.29 7.00 15.14
N ALA A 161 9.90 7.35 16.37
CA ALA A 161 10.31 6.60 17.56
C ALA A 161 9.81 5.14 17.54
N ALA A 162 8.55 4.92 17.15
CA ALA A 162 7.96 3.59 17.08
C ALA A 162 8.64 2.74 15.99
N GLN A 163 8.75 3.27 14.78
CA GLN A 163 9.23 2.51 13.63
C GLN A 163 10.75 2.27 13.67
N GLU A 164 11.54 3.15 14.31
CA GLU A 164 12.95 2.86 14.59
C GLU A 164 13.11 1.66 15.55
N ALA A 165 12.25 1.56 16.57
CA ALA A 165 12.25 0.42 17.48
C ALA A 165 11.80 -0.88 16.79
N GLU A 166 10.79 -0.81 15.91
CA GLU A 166 10.32 -1.95 15.12
C GLU A 166 11.38 -2.43 14.13
N ILE A 167 12.08 -1.53 13.44
CA ILE A 167 13.22 -1.89 12.57
C ILE A 167 14.31 -2.62 13.36
N ALA A 168 14.65 -2.12 14.56
CA ALA A 168 15.66 -2.77 15.40
C ALA A 168 15.23 -4.19 15.77
N PHE A 169 13.97 -4.36 16.22
CA PHE A 169 13.40 -5.67 16.52
C PHE A 169 13.44 -6.61 15.31
N LEU A 170 13.01 -6.16 14.13
CA LEU A 170 12.97 -7.00 12.92
C LEU A 170 14.37 -7.43 12.47
N ARG A 171 15.37 -6.55 12.59
CA ARG A 171 16.77 -6.88 12.28
C ARG A 171 17.33 -7.92 13.24
N ASP A 172 17.09 -7.76 14.53
CA ASP A 172 17.51 -8.74 15.54
C ASP A 172 16.81 -10.08 15.31
N TRP A 173 15.51 -10.05 15.02
CA TRP A 173 14.74 -11.25 14.70
C TRP A 173 15.29 -11.99 13.47
N ILE A 174 15.59 -11.30 12.37
CA ILE A 174 16.19 -11.91 11.18
C ILE A 174 17.54 -12.54 11.53
N ALA A 175 18.39 -11.85 12.31
CA ALA A 175 19.71 -12.35 12.68
C ALA A 175 19.65 -13.63 13.53
N GLU A 176 18.56 -13.85 14.26
CA GLU A 176 18.32 -15.03 15.09
C GLU A 176 17.62 -16.19 14.34
N ASN A 177 16.87 -15.90 13.27
CA ASN A 177 15.93 -16.86 12.67
C ASN A 177 16.12 -17.15 11.17
N ALA A 178 16.81 -16.28 10.41
CA ALA A 178 17.05 -16.53 8.99
C ALA A 178 18.35 -17.33 8.78
N GLU A 179 18.23 -18.59 8.32
CA GLU A 179 19.36 -19.43 7.89
C GLU A 179 19.73 -19.21 6.42
#